data_AF-A0A7X0D2N6-F1
#
_entry.id   AF-A0A7X0D2N6-F1
#
_cell.length_a   1.000
_cell.length_b   1.000
_cell.length_c   1.000
_cell.angle_alpha   90.00
_cell.angle_beta   90.00
_cell.angle_gamma   90.00
#
_symmetry.space_group_name_H-M   'P 1'
#
loop_
_entity.id
_entity.type
_entity.pdbx_description
1 polymer ?
#
loop_
_entity_poly.entity_id
_entity_poly.type
_entity_poly.pdbx_seq_one_letter_code
_entity_poly.pdbx_strand_id
1 'polypeptide(L)' 'MSAVQRIEKVDIDKALKVLDAFGGNALAALRSVIADAEFLYDQLETASFYLSGWIARGWKPSFERDG' A
#
# COMPACT_ATOMS: atom_id res chain seq x y z
N MET A 1 -29.87 8.85 -24.05
CA MET A 1 -28.50 9.33 -23.75
C MET A 1 -28.39 9.52 -22.24
N SER A 2 -27.65 8.65 -21.56
CA SER A 2 -27.09 8.96 -20.25
C SER A 2 -25.84 8.10 -20.14
N ALA A 3 -24.70 8.77 -20.31
CA ALA A 3 -23.38 8.22 -20.22
C ALA A 3 -23.14 7.79 -18.77
N VAL A 4 -23.64 6.61 -18.43
CA VAL A 4 -23.08 5.83 -17.32
C VAL A 4 -21.68 5.51 -17.78
N GLN A 5 -20.74 6.40 -17.46
CA GLN A 5 -19.31 6.20 -17.60
C GLN A 5 -19.01 4.88 -16.89
N ARG A 6 -19.01 3.81 -17.68
CA ARG A 6 -18.26 2.61 -17.41
C ARG A 6 -16.83 3.12 -17.38
N ILE A 7 -16.41 3.57 -16.21
CA ILE A 7 -15.00 3.72 -15.89
C ILE A 7 -14.50 2.31 -16.07
N GLU A 8 -13.99 2.04 -17.27
CA GLU A 8 -13.05 0.97 -17.50
C GLU A 8 -11.92 1.31 -16.55
N LYS A 9 -12.05 0.80 -15.32
CA LYS A 9 -10.98 0.71 -14.37
C LYS A 9 -10.04 -0.23 -15.09
N VAL A 10 -9.15 0.35 -15.90
CA VAL A 10 -7.95 -0.33 -16.36
C VAL A 10 -7.38 -0.86 -15.07
N ASP A 11 -7.58 -2.14 -14.82
CA ASP A 11 -7.01 -2.82 -13.68
C ASP A 11 -5.54 -2.87 -14.01
N ILE A 12 -4.85 -1.76 -13.77
CA ILE A 12 -3.46 -1.65 -14.12
C ILE A 12 -2.78 -2.64 -13.20
N ASP A 13 -2.31 -3.73 -13.80
CA ASP A 13 -1.67 -4.82 -13.10
C ASP A 13 -0.57 -4.22 -12.22
N LYS A 14 -0.81 -4.29 -10.90
CA LYS A 14 0.09 -3.71 -9.91
C LYS A 14 1.44 -4.41 -9.94
N ALA A 15 1.47 -5.69 -10.32
CA ALA A 15 2.71 -6.42 -10.49
C ALA A 15 3.51 -5.89 -11.68
N LEU A 16 2.86 -5.57 -12.81
CA LEU A 16 3.53 -4.92 -13.94
C LEU A 16 4.08 -3.55 -13.56
N LYS A 17 3.31 -2.72 -12.85
CA LYS A 17 3.80 -1.42 -12.35
C LYS A 17 5.02 -1.54 -11.45
N VAL A 18 5.00 -2.51 -10.53
CA VAL A 18 6.15 -2.77 -9.66
C VAL A 18 7.32 -3.25 -10.52
N LEU A 19 7.12 -4.18 -11.45
CA LEU A 19 8.18 -4.68 -12.30
C LEU A 19 8.80 -3.58 -13.17
N ASP A 20 7.97 -2.70 -13.75
CA ASP A 20 8.39 -1.55 -14.54
C ASP A 20 9.20 -0.55 -13.71
N ALA A 21 8.80 -0.29 -12.46
CA ALA A 21 9.54 0.58 -11.54
C ALA A 21 10.96 0.06 -11.23
N PHE A 22 11.16 -1.25 -11.31
CA PHE A 22 12.47 -1.89 -11.16
C PHE A 22 13.15 -2.21 -12.50
N GLY A 23 12.68 -1.62 -13.61
CA GLY A 23 13.28 -1.80 -14.93
C GLY A 23 13.27 -3.25 -15.42
N GLY A 24 12.25 -4.03 -15.04
CA GLY A 24 12.16 -5.46 -15.37
C GLY A 24 12.94 -6.39 -14.43
N ASN A 25 13.63 -5.85 -13.41
CA ASN A 25 14.35 -6.69 -12.43
C ASN A 25 13.37 -7.31 -11.42
N ALA A 26 12.86 -8.49 -11.77
CA ALA A 26 11.88 -9.22 -10.98
C ALA A 26 12.37 -9.55 -9.55
N LEU A 27 13.64 -9.90 -9.37
CA LEU A 27 14.16 -10.25 -8.05
C LEU A 27 14.23 -9.03 -7.12
N ALA A 28 14.64 -7.87 -7.64
CA ALA A 28 14.66 -6.63 -6.88
C ALA A 28 13.23 -6.16 -6.52
N ALA A 29 12.31 -6.23 -7.48
CA ALA A 29 10.89 -5.94 -7.27
C ALA A 29 10.27 -6.82 -6.16
N LEU A 30 10.49 -8.13 -6.21
CA LEU A 30 9.98 -9.05 -5.19
C LEU A 30 10.58 -8.76 -3.81
N ARG A 31 11.88 -8.51 -3.73
CA ARG A 31 12.53 -8.14 -2.45
C ARG A 31 11.95 -6.86 -1.87
N SER A 32 11.67 -5.85 -2.70
CA SER A 32 11.05 -4.61 -2.24
C SER A 32 9.63 -4.84 -1.72
N VAL A 33 8.81 -5.62 -2.43
CA VAL A 33 7.43 -5.91 -2.00
C VAL A 33 7.40 -6.70 -0.70
N ILE A 34 8.33 -7.66 -0.53
CA ILE A 34 8.46 -8.42 0.72
C ILE A 34 8.85 -7.49 1.87
N ALA A 35 9.84 -6.61 1.66
CA ALA A 35 10.26 -5.65 2.69
C ALA A 35 9.12 -4.68 3.10
N ASP A 36 8.34 -4.19 2.12
CA ASP A 36 7.15 -3.38 2.40
C ASP A 36 6.11 -4.16 3.22
N ALA A 37 5.89 -5.44 2.92
CA ALA A 37 4.95 -6.29 3.65
C ALA A 37 5.41 -6.57 5.08
N GLU A 38 6.69 -6.84 5.30
CA GLU A 38 7.29 -7.01 6.64
C GLU A 38 7.14 -5.73 7.46
N PHE A 39 7.45 -4.57 6.88
CA PHE A 39 7.25 -3.28 7.55
C PHE A 39 5.79 -3.05 7.95
N LEU A 40 4.83 -3.30 7.04
CA LEU A 40 3.41 -3.13 7.33
C LEU A 40 2.92 -4.08 8.43
N TYR A 41 3.47 -5.29 8.50
CA TYR A 41 3.16 -6.25 9.54
C TYR A 41 3.58 -5.72 10.93
N ASP A 42 4.80 -5.20 11.05
CA ASP A 42 5.29 -4.59 12.29
C ASP A 42 4.47 -3.34 12.70
N GLN A 43 4.06 -2.53 11.72
CA GLN A 43 3.19 -1.38 11.98
C GLN A 43 1.80 -1.81 12.47
N LEU A 44 1.29 -2.94 11.98
CA LEU A 44 -0.01 -3.47 12.42
C LEU A 44 0.06 -3.97 13.87
N GLU A 45 1.12 -4.68 14.24
CA GLU A 45 1.37 -5.08 15.62
C GLU A 45 1.45 -3.85 16.53
N THR A 46 2.24 -2.86 16.13
CA THR A 46 2.37 -1.58 16.83
C THR A 46 1.02 -0.87 17.00
N ALA A 47 0.23 -0.77 15.93
CA ALA A 47 -1.10 -0.16 15.96
C ALA A 47 -2.07 -0.92 16.89
N SER A 48 -2.00 -2.26 16.93
CA SER A 48 -2.79 -3.10 17.83
C SER A 48 -2.51 -2.78 19.31
N PHE A 49 -1.24 -2.57 19.67
CA PHE A 49 -0.85 -2.14 21.02
C PHE A 49 -1.40 -0.75 21.36
N TYR A 50 -1.32 0.22 20.44
CA TYR A 50 -1.87 1.57 20.66
C TYR A 50 -3.40 1.62 20.78
N LEU A 51 -4.10 0.76 20.03
CA LEU A 51 -5.56 0.67 20.03
C LEU A 51 -6.10 -0.05 21.29
N SER A 52 -5.41 -1.08 21.77
CA SER A 52 -5.80 -1.84 22.98
C SER A 52 -5.58 -1.07 24.29
N GLY A 53 -4.61 -0.14 24.32
CA GLY A 53 -4.29 0.67 25.50
C GLY A 53 -5.14 1.93 25.72
N TRP A 54 -6.20 2.17 24.94
CA TRP A 54 -6.97 3.43 24.90
C TRP A 54 -6.16 4.69 24.50
N ILE A 55 -4.86 4.57 24.19
CA ILE A 55 -3.96 5.69 23.81
C ILE A 55 -4.39 6.29 22.45
N ALA A 56 -4.97 5.50 21.56
CA ALA A 56 -5.35 5.93 20.22
C ALA A 56 -6.67 6.73 20.12
N ARG A 57 -7.38 7.04 21.23
CA ARG A 57 -8.61 7.86 21.15
C ARG A 57 -8.28 9.28 20.67
N GLY A 58 -8.60 9.57 19.41
CA GLY A 58 -8.35 10.87 18.77
C GLY A 58 -7.12 10.90 17.88
N TRP A 59 -6.35 9.81 17.82
CA TRP A 59 -5.26 9.69 16.86
C TRP A 59 -5.80 9.42 15.46
N LYS A 60 -5.43 10.26 14.50
CA LYS A 60 -5.85 10.15 13.09
C LYS A 60 -4.59 10.11 12.23
N PRO A 61 -4.14 8.91 11.79
CA PRO A 61 -2.93 8.80 11.00
C PRO A 61 -3.08 9.56 9.68
N SER A 62 -2.17 10.49 9.38
CA SER A 62 -2.01 11.08 8.05
C SER A 62 -0.79 10.47 7.40
N PHE A 63 -0.98 9.79 6.28
CA PHE A 63 0.11 9.23 5.49
C PHE A 63 0.29 10.11 4.24
N GLU A 64 1.36 10.89 4.21
CA GLU A 64 1.88 11.51 2.98
C GLU A 64 3.01 10.62 2.47
N ARG A 65 2.86 10.15 1.22
CA ARG A 65 3.97 9.54 0.48
C ARG A 65 4.60 10.69 -0.28
N ASP A 66 5.80 11.10 0.13
CA ASP A 66 6.61 12.01 -0.70
C ASP A 66 6.80 11.34 -2.07
N GLY A 67 6.37 12.05 -3.11
CA GLY A 67 6.37 11.61 -4.50
C GLY A 67 7.73 11.78 -5.17
#